data_AF-A0A256ZIH6-F1
#
_entry.id   AF-A0A256ZIH6-F1
#
_cell.length_a   1.000
_cell.length_b   1.000
_cell.length_c   1.000
_cell.angle_alpha   90.00
_cell.angle_beta   90.00
_cell.angle_gamma   90.00
#
_symmetry.space_group_name_H-M   'P 1'
#
loop_
_entity.id
_entity.type
_entity.pdbx_description
1 polymer ?
#
loop_
_entity_poly.entity_id
_entity_poly.type
_entity_poly.pdbx_seq_one_letter_code
_entity_poly.pdbx_strand_id
1 'polypeptide(L)'
;MNVRELMERVAGLFDEIYSLISSHAETSEITWLRLSEAMRGRMRGGESMPERDVEEFLKVRITQALPRTAMSHAKEIVDLVDEAFEAWKEFVKEVGKMLEEAGIGWNDVIEASELFLRGPEALRSFAEMDRSKFSDYLVAASIARATSNFNIYSVPICLKAIFPYARPERAKDYLSEARRAFSLISLAHLKKMHDEGKWDEHLVRRLSFLSGLIK
;
A
#
# COMPACT_ATOMS: atom_id res chain seq x y z
N MET A 1 -6.33 -14.32 -18.77
CA MET A 1 -6.42 -12.89 -18.41
C MET A 1 -5.02 -12.32 -18.50
N ASN A 2 -4.82 -11.23 -19.22
CA ASN A 2 -3.51 -10.57 -19.29
C ASN A 2 -3.23 -9.77 -17.99
N VAL A 3 -1.99 -9.36 -17.75
CA VAL A 3 -1.58 -8.66 -16.50
C VAL A 3 -2.39 -7.39 -16.26
N ARG A 4 -2.79 -6.69 -17.33
CA ARG A 4 -3.58 -5.46 -17.24
C ARG A 4 -5.00 -5.72 -16.76
N GLU A 5 -5.67 -6.73 -17.30
CA GLU A 5 -7.01 -7.15 -16.87
C GLU A 5 -6.99 -7.60 -15.41
N LEU A 6 -5.93 -8.31 -14.98
CA LEU A 6 -5.71 -8.67 -13.57
C LEU A 6 -5.53 -7.43 -12.69
N MET A 7 -4.72 -6.46 -13.12
CA MET A 7 -4.53 -5.20 -12.40
C MET A 7 -5.85 -4.44 -12.24
N GLU A 8 -6.64 -4.29 -13.30
CA GLU A 8 -7.93 -3.60 -13.28
C GLU A 8 -8.94 -4.32 -12.35
N ARG A 9 -8.98 -5.65 -12.39
CA ARG A 9 -9.81 -6.46 -11.49
C ARG A 9 -9.40 -6.30 -10.02
N VAL A 10 -8.10 -6.38 -9.72
CA VAL A 10 -7.58 -6.18 -8.36
C VAL A 10 -7.90 -4.77 -7.88
N ALA A 11 -7.68 -3.75 -8.69
CA ALA A 11 -7.98 -2.37 -8.32
C ALA A 11 -9.47 -2.20 -7.98
N GLY A 12 -10.36 -2.71 -8.83
CA GLY A 12 -11.81 -2.63 -8.61
C GLY A 12 -12.25 -3.29 -7.30
N LEU A 13 -11.86 -4.55 -7.08
CA LEU A 13 -12.27 -5.32 -5.89
C LEU A 13 -11.74 -4.68 -4.59
N PHE A 14 -10.47 -4.26 -4.57
CA PHE A 14 -9.88 -3.66 -3.39
C PHE A 14 -10.42 -2.25 -3.10
N ASP A 15 -10.62 -1.43 -4.14
CA ASP A 15 -11.19 -0.09 -3.99
C ASP A 15 -12.65 -0.16 -3.53
N GLU A 16 -13.42 -1.15 -3.99
CA GLU A 16 -14.79 -1.41 -3.54
C GLU A 16 -14.82 -1.77 -2.05
N ILE A 17 -14.05 -2.76 -1.61
CA ILE A 17 -14.00 -3.18 -0.20
C ILE A 17 -13.49 -2.04 0.68
N TYR A 18 -12.43 -1.35 0.25
CA TYR A 18 -11.90 -0.20 0.97
C TYR A 18 -12.99 0.86 1.13
N SER A 19 -13.68 1.23 0.06
CA SER A 19 -14.72 2.25 0.08
C SER A 19 -15.91 1.86 0.94
N LEU A 20 -16.35 0.60 0.86
CA LEU A 20 -17.45 0.05 1.65
C LEU A 20 -17.18 0.21 3.16
N ILE A 21 -16.00 -0.22 3.62
CA ILE A 21 -15.63 -0.13 5.04
C ILE A 21 -15.30 1.32 5.44
N SER A 22 -14.52 2.02 4.61
CA SER A 22 -14.09 3.40 4.85
C SER A 22 -15.25 4.38 5.03
N SER A 23 -16.32 4.20 4.26
CA SER A 23 -17.49 5.09 4.26
C SER A 23 -18.51 4.77 5.36
N HIS A 24 -18.36 3.64 6.05
CA HIS A 24 -19.30 3.27 7.10
C HIS A 24 -19.30 4.30 8.24
N ALA A 25 -20.49 4.63 8.75
CA ALA A 25 -20.64 5.61 9.82
C ALA A 25 -19.79 5.24 11.05
N GLU A 26 -19.74 3.95 11.37
CA GLU A 26 -18.94 3.40 12.48
C GLU A 26 -17.43 3.71 12.30
N THR A 27 -16.88 3.60 11.09
CA THR A 27 -15.46 3.93 10.83
C THR A 27 -15.19 5.41 11.10
N SER A 28 -16.11 6.28 10.70
CA SER A 28 -16.02 7.71 10.96
C SER A 28 -16.10 8.01 12.46
N GLU A 29 -17.08 7.42 13.16
CA GLU A 29 -17.27 7.60 14.60
C GLU A 29 -16.06 7.13 15.41
N ILE A 30 -15.55 5.93 15.14
CA ILE A 30 -14.37 5.40 15.83
C ILE A 30 -13.17 6.30 15.59
N THR A 31 -12.98 6.75 14.35
CA THR A 31 -11.89 7.66 14.01
C THR A 31 -12.02 8.94 14.83
N TRP A 32 -13.17 9.63 14.75
CA TRP A 32 -13.43 10.88 15.50
C TRP A 32 -13.22 10.74 17.01
N LEU A 33 -13.71 9.67 17.63
CA LEU A 33 -13.58 9.45 19.07
C LEU A 33 -12.12 9.30 19.52
N ARG A 34 -11.26 8.77 18.65
CA ARG A 34 -9.87 8.42 18.97
C ARG A 34 -8.86 9.50 18.59
N LEU A 35 -9.27 10.54 17.84
CA LEU A 35 -8.44 11.71 17.59
C LEU A 35 -8.29 12.58 18.85
N SER A 36 -7.17 13.29 18.95
CA SER A 36 -6.96 14.30 19.99
C SER A 36 -7.97 15.46 19.87
N GLU A 37 -8.30 16.12 20.99
CA GLU A 37 -9.26 17.22 21.01
C GLU A 37 -8.82 18.40 20.14
N ALA A 38 -7.53 18.74 20.16
CA ALA A 38 -6.94 19.76 19.29
C ALA A 38 -7.12 19.42 17.80
N MET A 39 -6.95 18.15 17.43
CA MET A 39 -7.12 17.70 16.06
C MET A 39 -8.58 17.70 15.61
N ARG A 40 -9.50 17.28 16.50
CA ARG A 40 -10.94 17.42 16.25
C ARG A 40 -11.35 18.86 16.01
N GLY A 41 -10.76 19.80 16.76
CA GLY A 41 -10.96 21.24 16.58
C GLY A 41 -10.54 21.71 15.18
N ARG A 42 -9.33 21.33 14.73
CA ARG A 42 -8.81 21.71 13.40
C ARG A 42 -9.60 21.11 12.25
N MET A 43 -10.01 19.84 12.35
CA MET A 43 -10.84 19.19 11.34
C MET A 43 -12.22 19.84 11.18
N ARG A 44 -12.78 20.42 12.25
CA ARG A 44 -14.04 21.18 12.19
C ARG A 44 -13.87 22.57 11.58
N GLY A 45 -12.68 23.18 11.71
CA GLY A 45 -12.39 24.52 11.21
C GLY A 45 -12.22 24.63 9.70
N GLY A 46 -12.14 23.50 8.97
CA GLY A 46 -11.93 23.49 7.52
C GLY A 46 -10.55 24.00 7.09
N GLU A 47 -9.61 24.13 8.03
CA GLU A 47 -8.23 24.56 7.78
C GLU A 47 -7.42 23.47 7.08
N SER A 48 -6.39 23.87 6.32
CA SER A 48 -5.45 22.91 5.74
C SER A 48 -4.75 22.13 6.87
N MET A 49 -4.94 20.80 6.89
CA MET A 49 -4.34 19.96 7.91
C MET A 49 -2.82 19.84 7.70
N PRO A 50 -1.99 20.10 8.73
CA PRO A 50 -0.58 19.76 8.69
C PRO A 50 -0.38 18.27 8.41
N GLU A 51 0.71 17.90 7.72
CA GLU A 51 1.01 16.49 7.40
C GLU A 51 0.99 15.57 8.62
N ARG A 52 1.45 16.08 9.77
CA ARG A 52 1.43 15.37 11.05
C ARG A 52 0.01 14.99 11.50
N ASP A 53 -0.96 15.86 11.28
CA ASP A 53 -2.36 15.59 11.62
C ASP A 53 -2.95 14.55 10.65
N VAL A 54 -2.58 14.62 9.36
CA VAL A 54 -2.97 13.58 8.40
C VAL A 54 -2.36 12.21 8.76
N GLU A 55 -1.12 12.19 9.21
CA GLU A 55 -0.46 10.98 9.73
C GLU A 55 -1.17 10.43 10.99
N GLU A 56 -1.53 11.28 11.95
CA GLU A 56 -2.32 10.88 13.12
C GLU A 56 -3.69 10.32 12.71
N PHE A 57 -4.36 10.98 11.77
CA PHE A 57 -5.66 10.56 11.22
C PHE A 57 -5.56 9.16 10.61
N LEU A 58 -4.60 8.98 9.69
CA LEU A 58 -4.39 7.71 9.01
C LEU A 58 -3.98 6.61 10.01
N LYS A 59 -3.13 6.93 10.99
CA LYS A 59 -2.74 5.97 12.03
C LYS A 59 -3.96 5.45 12.77
N VAL A 60 -4.82 6.34 13.28
CA VAL A 60 -6.05 5.95 13.98
C VAL A 60 -6.97 5.15 13.07
N ARG A 61 -7.16 5.60 11.83
CA ARG A 61 -8.07 4.93 10.89
C ARG A 61 -7.61 3.52 10.55
N ILE A 62 -6.32 3.34 10.21
CA ILE A 62 -5.73 2.07 9.80
C ILE A 62 -5.59 1.10 10.98
N THR A 63 -5.21 1.58 12.17
CA THR A 63 -4.89 0.70 13.31
C THR A 63 -6.08 0.42 14.22
N GLN A 64 -7.16 1.20 14.14
CA GLN A 64 -8.29 1.10 15.07
C GLN A 64 -9.64 1.06 14.38
N ALA A 65 -9.93 2.02 13.50
CA ALA A 65 -11.28 2.15 12.93
C ALA A 65 -11.60 1.06 11.90
N LEU A 66 -10.76 0.93 10.85
CA LEU A 66 -10.97 -0.06 9.78
C LEU A 66 -11.03 -1.50 10.33
N PRO A 67 -10.11 -1.94 11.21
CA PRO A 67 -10.18 -3.28 11.81
C PRO A 67 -11.51 -3.56 12.51
N ARG A 68 -12.00 -2.59 13.28
CA ARG A 68 -13.21 -2.76 14.09
C ARG A 68 -14.46 -2.81 13.23
N THR A 69 -14.58 -1.91 12.25
CA THR A 69 -15.70 -1.97 11.29
C THR A 69 -15.64 -3.23 10.44
N ALA A 70 -14.46 -3.64 9.97
CA ALA A 70 -14.31 -4.89 9.22
C ALA A 70 -14.77 -6.12 10.03
N MET A 71 -14.46 -6.15 11.33
CA MET A 71 -14.92 -7.21 12.23
C MET A 71 -16.44 -7.17 12.43
N SER A 72 -17.03 -5.98 12.62
CA SER A 72 -18.48 -5.82 12.77
C SER A 72 -19.26 -6.28 11.53
N HIS A 73 -18.69 -6.07 10.34
CA HIS A 73 -19.30 -6.38 9.05
C HIS A 73 -18.71 -7.62 8.36
N ALA A 74 -17.97 -8.46 9.10
CA ALA A 74 -17.21 -9.57 8.53
C ALA A 74 -18.07 -10.50 7.66
N LYS A 75 -19.30 -10.81 8.09
CA LYS A 75 -20.23 -11.68 7.35
C LYS A 75 -20.70 -11.09 6.02
N GLU A 76 -20.70 -9.77 5.89
CA GLU A 76 -21.16 -9.06 4.70
C GLU A 76 -20.05 -8.96 3.65
N ILE A 77 -18.79 -8.96 4.08
CA ILE A 77 -17.64 -8.73 3.19
C ILE A 77 -16.77 -9.97 2.95
N VAL A 78 -17.01 -11.08 3.66
CA VAL A 78 -16.12 -12.27 3.60
C VAL A 78 -15.95 -12.83 2.19
N ASP A 79 -17.03 -12.91 1.41
CA ASP A 79 -16.97 -13.44 0.05
C ASP A 79 -16.20 -12.49 -0.89
N LEU A 80 -16.38 -11.18 -0.73
CA LEU A 80 -15.62 -10.15 -1.46
C LEU A 80 -14.14 -10.19 -1.08
N VAL A 81 -13.82 -10.36 0.20
CA VAL A 81 -12.45 -10.50 0.71
C VAL A 81 -11.77 -11.71 0.09
N ASP A 82 -12.47 -12.84 0.00
CA ASP A 82 -11.95 -14.04 -0.63
C ASP A 82 -11.68 -13.84 -2.11
N GLU A 83 -12.64 -13.29 -2.84
CA GLU A 83 -12.47 -13.02 -4.27
C GLU A 83 -11.30 -12.06 -4.53
N ALA A 84 -11.26 -10.95 -3.78
CA ALA A 84 -10.20 -9.96 -3.89
C ALA A 84 -8.83 -10.58 -3.59
N PHE A 85 -8.74 -11.42 -2.55
CA PHE A 85 -7.47 -12.05 -2.20
C PHE A 85 -7.02 -13.07 -3.25
N GLU A 86 -7.92 -13.89 -3.80
CA GLU A 86 -7.54 -14.81 -4.88
C GLU A 86 -7.10 -14.05 -6.14
N ALA A 87 -7.80 -12.97 -6.51
CA ALA A 87 -7.37 -12.09 -7.61
C ALA A 87 -5.98 -11.47 -7.34
N TRP A 88 -5.69 -11.06 -6.10
CA TRP A 88 -4.36 -10.59 -5.70
C TRP A 88 -3.30 -11.68 -5.85
N LYS A 89 -3.59 -12.92 -5.44
CA LYS A 89 -2.64 -14.04 -5.57
C LYS A 89 -2.34 -14.37 -7.03
N GLU A 90 -3.34 -14.34 -7.91
CA GLU A 90 -3.17 -14.48 -9.36
C GLU A 90 -2.26 -13.38 -9.92
N PHE A 91 -2.54 -12.12 -9.56
CA PHE A 91 -1.73 -10.98 -9.99
C PHE A 91 -0.27 -11.09 -9.53
N VAL A 92 -0.04 -11.38 -8.25
CA VAL A 92 1.31 -11.57 -7.68
C VAL A 92 2.05 -12.71 -8.37
N LYS A 93 1.36 -13.79 -8.75
CA LYS A 93 1.97 -14.89 -9.48
C LYS A 93 2.47 -14.45 -10.85
N GLU A 94 1.68 -13.67 -11.59
CA GLU A 94 2.11 -13.16 -12.90
C GLU A 94 3.26 -12.15 -12.78
N VAL A 95 3.23 -11.24 -11.81
CA VAL A 95 4.37 -10.35 -11.53
C VAL A 95 5.61 -11.16 -11.15
N GLY A 96 5.45 -12.23 -10.35
CA GLY A 96 6.52 -13.15 -9.99
C GLY A 96 7.21 -13.78 -11.21
N LYS A 97 6.43 -14.24 -12.19
CA LYS A 97 6.99 -14.76 -13.46
C LYS A 97 7.80 -13.69 -14.21
N MET A 98 7.29 -12.45 -14.28
CA MET A 98 8.01 -11.35 -14.94
C MET A 98 9.35 -11.04 -14.25
N LEU A 99 9.40 -11.13 -12.92
CA LEU A 99 10.64 -10.96 -12.16
C LEU A 99 11.62 -12.11 -12.47
N GLU A 100 11.14 -13.36 -12.44
CA GLU A 100 11.94 -14.55 -12.73
C GLU A 100 12.51 -14.54 -14.15
N GLU A 101 11.71 -14.16 -15.15
CA GLU A 101 12.14 -14.00 -16.55
C GLU A 101 13.24 -12.93 -16.70
N ALA A 102 13.22 -11.92 -15.82
CA ALA A 102 14.25 -10.88 -15.75
C ALA A 102 15.46 -11.26 -14.87
N GLY A 103 15.49 -12.48 -14.32
CA GLY A 103 16.58 -12.97 -13.47
C GLY A 103 16.61 -12.39 -12.05
N ILE A 104 15.52 -11.77 -11.60
CA ILE A 104 15.40 -11.13 -10.29
C ILE A 104 14.23 -11.75 -9.50
N GLY A 105 14.09 -11.39 -8.22
CA GLY A 105 13.05 -11.92 -7.34
C GLY A 105 12.29 -10.86 -6.55
N TRP A 106 11.34 -11.32 -5.75
CA TRP A 106 10.55 -10.45 -4.86
C TRP A 106 11.40 -9.73 -3.81
N ASN A 107 12.54 -10.31 -3.40
CA ASN A 107 13.46 -9.63 -2.49
C ASN A 107 14.04 -8.37 -3.13
N ASP A 108 14.35 -8.39 -4.43
CA ASP A 108 14.82 -7.21 -5.15
C ASP A 108 13.77 -6.10 -5.19
N VAL A 109 12.48 -6.45 -5.34
CA VAL A 109 11.38 -5.47 -5.26
C VAL A 109 11.30 -4.84 -3.87
N ILE A 110 11.44 -5.63 -2.81
CA ILE A 110 11.38 -5.15 -1.42
C ILE A 110 12.59 -4.26 -1.11
N GLU A 111 13.79 -4.71 -1.43
CA GLU A 111 15.04 -3.97 -1.21
C GLU A 111 15.09 -2.68 -2.05
N ALA A 112 14.67 -2.74 -3.32
CA ALA A 112 14.56 -1.58 -4.19
C ALA A 112 13.56 -0.56 -3.63
N SER A 113 12.38 -1.00 -3.20
CA SER A 113 11.39 -0.12 -2.54
C SER A 113 12.00 0.60 -1.34
N GLU A 114 12.72 -0.12 -0.48
CA GLU A 114 13.37 0.46 0.70
C GLU A 114 14.50 1.43 0.35
N LEU A 115 15.26 1.17 -0.71
CA LEU A 115 16.30 2.09 -1.18
C LEU A 115 15.68 3.35 -1.80
N PHE A 116 14.71 3.20 -2.69
CA PHE A 116 14.04 4.31 -3.36
C PHE A 116 13.35 5.24 -2.34
N LEU A 117 12.75 4.70 -1.28
CA LEU A 117 12.15 5.50 -0.21
C LEU A 117 13.15 6.44 0.49
N ARG A 118 14.45 6.13 0.49
CA ARG A 118 15.50 7.00 1.07
C ARG A 118 15.86 8.19 0.20
N GLY A 119 15.32 8.27 -1.02
CA GLY A 119 15.46 9.42 -1.91
C GLY A 119 16.65 9.37 -2.88
N PRO A 120 16.79 10.40 -3.72
CA PRO A 120 17.71 10.40 -4.86
C PRO A 120 19.19 10.38 -4.46
N GLU A 121 19.56 10.96 -3.32
CA GLU A 121 20.93 10.90 -2.79
C GLU A 121 21.33 9.45 -2.49
N ALA A 122 20.46 8.70 -1.83
CA ALA A 122 20.71 7.30 -1.50
C ALA A 122 20.83 6.43 -2.77
N LEU A 123 20.01 6.70 -3.79
CA LEU A 123 20.10 6.03 -5.08
C LEU A 123 21.43 6.29 -5.78
N ARG A 124 21.88 7.56 -5.82
CA ARG A 124 23.19 7.92 -6.40
C ARG A 124 24.34 7.24 -5.68
N SER A 125 24.37 7.30 -4.36
CA SER A 125 25.41 6.65 -3.56
C SER A 125 25.42 5.13 -3.76
N PHE A 126 24.26 4.49 -3.79
CA PHE A 126 24.18 3.05 -4.00
C PHE A 126 24.61 2.65 -5.42
N ALA A 127 24.24 3.42 -6.44
CA ALA A 127 24.65 3.19 -7.82
C ALA A 127 26.17 3.27 -8.01
N GLU A 128 26.87 4.09 -7.23
CA GLU A 128 28.34 4.15 -7.24
C GLU A 128 28.99 2.95 -6.54
N MET A 129 28.36 2.44 -5.48
CA MET A 129 28.88 1.32 -4.68
C MET A 129 28.66 -0.04 -5.33
N ASP A 130 27.47 -0.30 -5.88
CA ASP A 130 27.11 -1.59 -6.49
C ASP A 130 26.24 -1.37 -7.74
N ARG A 131 26.92 -1.19 -8.88
CA ARG A 131 26.26 -0.95 -10.18
C ARG A 131 25.43 -2.14 -10.65
N SER A 132 25.87 -3.37 -10.36
CA SER A 132 25.18 -4.57 -10.82
C SER A 132 23.84 -4.70 -10.10
N LYS A 133 23.86 -4.66 -8.76
CA LYS A 133 22.65 -4.75 -7.95
C LYS A 133 21.71 -3.56 -8.18
N PHE A 134 22.27 -2.36 -8.40
CA PHE A 134 21.45 -1.20 -8.75
C PHE A 134 20.71 -1.40 -10.08
N SER A 135 21.34 -2.04 -11.08
CA SER A 135 20.67 -2.40 -12.33
C SER A 135 19.49 -3.34 -12.08
N ASP A 136 19.65 -4.35 -11.24
CA ASP A 136 18.57 -5.27 -10.86
C ASP A 136 17.39 -4.53 -10.21
N TYR A 137 17.68 -3.58 -9.32
CA TYR A 137 16.65 -2.73 -8.70
C TYR A 137 15.93 -1.83 -9.71
N LEU A 138 16.63 -1.30 -10.72
CA LEU A 138 15.99 -0.53 -11.79
C LEU A 138 15.06 -1.40 -12.64
N VAL A 139 15.42 -2.67 -12.88
CA VAL A 139 14.56 -3.63 -13.57
C VAL A 139 13.32 -3.95 -12.72
N ALA A 140 13.50 -4.27 -11.44
CA ALA A 140 12.41 -4.49 -10.49
C ALA A 140 11.45 -3.30 -10.45
N ALA A 141 12.01 -2.08 -10.40
CA ALA A 141 11.25 -0.84 -10.37
C ALA A 141 10.46 -0.61 -11.68
N SER A 142 11.05 -0.96 -12.82
CA SER A 142 10.39 -0.83 -14.13
C SER A 142 9.22 -1.81 -14.26
N ILE A 143 9.38 -3.05 -13.79
CA ILE A 143 8.28 -4.04 -13.71
C ILE A 143 7.17 -3.53 -12.78
N ALA A 144 7.53 -3.02 -11.60
CA ALA A 144 6.55 -2.44 -10.66
C ALA A 144 5.77 -1.28 -11.32
N ARG A 145 6.46 -0.33 -11.96
CA ARG A 145 5.84 0.81 -12.65
C ARG A 145 4.88 0.37 -13.76
N ALA A 146 5.24 -0.68 -14.52
CA ALA A 146 4.43 -1.17 -15.62
C ALA A 146 3.16 -1.92 -15.18
N THR A 147 3.17 -2.50 -13.97
CA THR A 147 2.14 -3.46 -13.53
C THR A 147 1.28 -2.96 -12.38
N SER A 148 1.72 -1.94 -11.63
CA SER A 148 1.23 -1.69 -10.27
C SER A 148 0.87 -0.23 -10.00
N ASN A 149 0.09 0.37 -10.89
CA ASN A 149 -0.44 1.72 -10.68
C ASN A 149 -1.69 1.71 -9.78
N PHE A 150 -1.55 1.17 -8.57
CA PHE A 150 -2.62 1.09 -7.58
C PHE A 150 -2.60 2.29 -6.64
N ASN A 151 -3.76 2.55 -6.02
CA ASN A 151 -3.89 3.50 -4.92
C ASN A 151 -3.13 2.98 -3.68
N ILE A 152 -2.24 3.82 -3.14
CA ILE A 152 -1.41 3.50 -1.95
C ILE A 152 -2.24 3.22 -0.68
N TYR A 153 -3.50 3.66 -0.66
CA TYR A 153 -4.44 3.48 0.46
C TYR A 153 -5.40 2.30 0.29
N SER A 154 -5.32 1.57 -0.83
CA SER A 154 -6.28 0.51 -1.14
C SER A 154 -5.70 -0.87 -0.82
N VAL A 155 -5.02 -1.52 -1.77
CA VAL A 155 -4.53 -2.91 -1.66
C VAL A 155 -3.75 -3.16 -0.36
N PRO A 156 -2.70 -2.38 -0.02
CA PRO A 156 -1.92 -2.67 1.18
C PRO A 156 -2.71 -2.48 2.47
N ILE A 157 -3.64 -1.52 2.49
CA ILE A 157 -4.46 -1.21 3.68
C ILE A 157 -5.53 -2.27 3.88
N CYS A 158 -6.18 -2.75 2.82
CA CYS A 158 -7.13 -3.84 2.92
C CYS A 158 -6.47 -5.10 3.47
N LEU A 159 -5.31 -5.49 2.92
CA LEU A 159 -4.55 -6.66 3.38
C LEU A 159 -4.04 -6.50 4.83
N LYS A 160 -3.78 -5.27 5.28
CA LYS A 160 -3.27 -5.00 6.63
C LYS A 160 -4.37 -4.84 7.69
N ALA A 161 -5.46 -4.15 7.35
CA ALA A 161 -6.38 -3.55 8.31
C ALA A 161 -7.84 -3.94 8.12
N ILE A 162 -8.20 -4.63 7.03
CA ILE A 162 -9.58 -5.08 6.77
C ILE A 162 -9.62 -6.61 6.74
N PHE A 163 -8.89 -7.24 5.81
CA PHE A 163 -8.98 -8.67 5.55
C PHE A 163 -8.66 -9.53 6.79
N PRO A 164 -7.62 -9.23 7.60
CA PRO A 164 -7.32 -9.99 8.81
C PRO A 164 -8.43 -9.97 9.87
N TYR A 165 -9.33 -9.00 9.81
CA TYR A 165 -10.41 -8.82 10.77
C TYR A 165 -11.76 -9.33 10.23
N ALA A 166 -11.91 -9.35 8.91
CA ALA A 166 -13.03 -10.00 8.24
C ALA A 166 -12.88 -11.54 8.19
N ARG A 167 -11.65 -12.04 8.01
CA ARG A 167 -11.33 -13.47 7.93
C ARG A 167 -10.05 -13.83 8.72
N PRO A 168 -10.13 -13.91 10.05
CA PRO A 168 -8.95 -14.06 10.92
C PRO A 168 -8.13 -15.34 10.66
N GLU A 169 -8.74 -16.39 10.14
CA GLU A 169 -8.10 -17.68 9.87
C GLU A 169 -6.95 -17.56 8.86
N ARG A 170 -7.00 -16.56 7.97
CA ARG A 170 -5.99 -16.29 6.93
C ARG A 170 -5.13 -15.05 7.25
N ALA A 171 -5.23 -14.49 8.46
CA ALA A 171 -4.58 -13.23 8.83
C ALA A 171 -3.08 -13.18 8.53
N LYS A 172 -2.36 -14.28 8.79
CA LYS A 172 -0.92 -14.37 8.52
C LYS A 172 -0.59 -14.20 7.03
N ASP A 173 -1.40 -14.79 6.16
CA ASP A 173 -1.21 -14.71 4.72
C ASP A 173 -1.45 -13.28 4.24
N TYR A 174 -2.55 -12.66 4.67
CA TYR A 174 -2.86 -11.27 4.34
C TYR A 174 -1.76 -10.30 4.78
N LEU A 175 -1.25 -10.43 6.01
CA LEU A 175 -0.18 -9.57 6.51
C LEU A 175 1.13 -9.75 5.74
N SER A 176 1.46 -10.98 5.34
CA SER A 176 2.64 -11.25 4.50
C SER A 176 2.51 -10.60 3.13
N GLU A 177 1.32 -10.65 2.55
CA GLU A 177 1.01 -10.04 1.26
C GLU A 177 0.87 -8.52 1.35
N ALA A 178 0.47 -7.96 2.49
CA ALA A 178 0.38 -6.51 2.70
C ALA A 178 1.75 -5.83 2.51
N ARG A 179 2.81 -6.44 3.07
CA ARG A 179 4.19 -5.97 2.87
C ARG A 179 4.60 -6.05 1.40
N ARG A 180 4.30 -7.17 0.74
CA ARG A 180 4.61 -7.36 -0.69
C ARG A 180 3.89 -6.33 -1.56
N ALA A 181 2.59 -6.14 -1.33
CA ALA A 181 1.77 -5.14 -2.02
C ALA A 181 2.32 -3.74 -1.83
N PHE A 182 2.64 -3.37 -0.59
CA PHE A 182 3.20 -2.06 -0.30
C PHE A 182 4.54 -1.82 -1.01
N SER A 183 5.47 -2.78 -0.96
CA SER A 183 6.76 -2.65 -1.64
C SER A 183 6.60 -2.48 -3.14
N LEU A 184 5.74 -3.27 -3.77
CA LEU A 184 5.47 -3.19 -5.21
C LEU A 184 4.85 -1.84 -5.61
N ILE A 185 3.80 -1.42 -4.91
CA ILE A 185 3.04 -0.20 -5.22
C ILE A 185 3.89 1.04 -4.93
N SER A 186 4.56 1.09 -3.77
CA SER A 186 5.46 2.21 -3.45
C SER A 186 6.58 2.33 -4.46
N LEU A 187 7.19 1.22 -4.87
CA LEU A 187 8.26 1.22 -5.87
C LEU A 187 7.77 1.72 -7.23
N ALA A 188 6.54 1.38 -7.64
CA ALA A 188 5.94 1.90 -8.87
C ALA A 188 5.83 3.44 -8.86
N HIS A 189 5.35 4.02 -7.75
CA HIS A 189 5.25 5.47 -7.56
C HIS A 189 6.64 6.14 -7.50
N LEU A 190 7.58 5.55 -6.76
CA LEU A 190 8.94 6.08 -6.62
C LEU A 190 9.72 6.01 -7.94
N LYS A 191 9.53 4.95 -8.72
CA LYS A 191 10.11 4.81 -10.06
C LYS A 191 9.58 5.86 -11.02
N LYS A 192 8.28 6.18 -10.95
CA LYS A 192 7.70 7.26 -11.75
C LYS A 192 8.38 8.60 -11.44
N MET A 193 8.53 8.94 -10.15
CA MET A 193 9.24 10.16 -9.71
C MET A 193 10.70 10.18 -10.17
N HIS A 194 11.40 9.04 -10.07
CA HIS A 194 12.76 8.87 -10.56
C HIS A 194 12.88 9.17 -12.05
N ASP A 195 11.99 8.59 -12.86
CA ASP A 195 12.06 8.72 -14.32
C ASP A 195 11.67 10.12 -14.81
N GLU A 196 10.82 10.82 -14.04
CA GLU A 196 10.43 12.20 -14.31
C GLU A 196 11.43 13.22 -13.74
N GLY A 197 12.40 12.78 -12.92
CA GLY A 197 13.36 13.65 -12.22
C GLY A 197 12.70 14.57 -11.19
N LYS A 198 11.49 14.26 -10.74
CA LYS A 198 10.68 15.08 -9.83
C LYS A 198 10.34 14.28 -8.59
N TRP A 199 10.98 14.61 -7.47
CA TRP A 199 10.75 13.95 -6.20
C TRP A 199 9.71 14.73 -5.39
N ASP A 200 8.51 14.17 -5.24
CA ASP A 200 7.46 14.75 -4.39
C ASP A 200 7.72 14.37 -2.92
N GLU A 201 8.22 15.34 -2.14
CA GLU A 201 8.53 15.15 -0.72
C GLU A 201 7.30 14.76 0.10
N HIS A 202 6.10 15.23 -0.25
CA HIS A 202 4.86 14.87 0.46
C HIS A 202 4.50 13.40 0.22
N LEU A 203 4.59 12.94 -1.03
CA LEU A 203 4.33 11.54 -1.36
C LEU A 203 5.37 10.63 -0.70
N VAL A 204 6.65 10.99 -0.72
CA VAL A 204 7.73 10.21 -0.09
C VAL A 204 7.54 10.13 1.41
N ARG A 205 7.19 11.24 2.06
CA ARG A 205 6.85 11.26 3.49
C ARG A 205 5.66 10.36 3.77
N ARG A 206 4.61 10.44 2.96
CA ARG A 206 3.41 9.59 3.10
C ARG A 206 3.75 8.11 2.97
N LEU A 207 4.51 7.73 1.95
CA LEU A 207 4.94 6.35 1.75
C LEU A 207 5.82 5.88 2.91
N SER A 208 6.75 6.71 3.39
CA SER A 208 7.59 6.39 4.55
C SER A 208 6.76 6.15 5.81
N PHE A 209 5.76 7.00 6.05
CA PHE A 209 4.81 6.82 7.15
C PHE A 209 4.01 5.52 7.02
N LEU A 210 3.43 5.26 5.84
CA LEU A 210 2.65 4.03 5.60
C LEU A 210 3.51 2.76 5.72
N SER A 211 4.78 2.83 5.27
CA SER A 211 5.74 1.75 5.46
C SER A 211 5.90 1.38 6.93
N GLY A 212 5.87 2.35 7.85
CA GLY A 212 5.95 2.11 9.30
C GLY A 212 4.68 1.49 9.90
N LEU A 213 3.54 1.57 9.22
CA LEU A 213 2.29 0.94 9.66
C LEU A 213 2.09 -0.45 9.07
N ILE A 214 2.65 -0.71 7.89
CA ILE A 214 2.42 -1.96 7.14
C ILE A 214 3.48 -3.02 7.46
N LYS A 215 4.74 -2.62 7.69
CA LYS A 215 5.81 -3.50 8.16
C LYS A 215 5.51 -4.07 9.54
#